data_AF-A0A0K8PNZ0-F1
#
_entry.id   AF-A0A0K8PNZ0-F1
#
_cell.length_a   1.000
_cell.length_b   1.000
_cell.length_c   1.000
_cell.angle_alpha   90.00
_cell.angle_beta   90.00
_cell.angle_gamma   90.00
#
_symmetry.space_group_name_H-M   'P 1'
#
loop_
_entity.id
_entity.type
_entity.pdbx_description
1 polymer ?
#
loop_
_entity_poly.entity_id
_entity_poly.type
_entity_poly.pdbx_seq_one_letter_code
_entity_poly.pdbx_strand_id
1 'polypeptide(L)'
;MLGEGNVAHTAMSGNGTTAGDDPLQTAVWRLRSRACWADAAALLLPDTPAAALQRASLLVERSLYTEQGWEEAEDALRTAEALAHSDDERGAAACERGYLAYAATVLAVRDRADEARAALGRAAALIPPGAPQRALLDFRRGLLAENLTRSPQAARAAYRRAHAGATAQSDPLLLSFTWRHLAGLALRDGELAEARHGFTESLRIREELGYLVGTAPALVSLADTETEPEASRLREEARRLFRLLGGVPTWLARQLAPPAAGAATA
;
A
#
# COMPACT_ATOMS: atom_id res chain seq x y z
N MET A 1 26.90 -33.59 13.57
CA MET A 1 26.27 -32.51 14.35
C MET A 1 26.39 -31.23 13.56
N LEU A 2 25.33 -30.91 12.81
CA LEU A 2 25.09 -29.67 12.07
C LEU A 2 23.57 -29.50 12.23
N GLY A 3 23.03 -28.47 12.86
CA GLY A 3 23.35 -27.06 12.75
C GLY A 3 22.03 -26.39 12.36
N GLU A 4 21.17 -26.23 13.37
CA GLU A 4 19.86 -25.56 13.35
C GLU A 4 20.01 -24.19 12.64
N GLY A 5 19.19 -23.85 11.63
CA GLY A 5 17.77 -23.57 11.79
C GLY A 5 17.57 -22.06 11.95
N ASN A 6 17.69 -21.29 10.86
CA ASN A 6 17.28 -19.88 10.84
C ASN A 6 16.69 -19.54 9.47
N VAL A 7 15.40 -19.86 9.31
CA VAL A 7 14.60 -19.47 8.14
C VAL A 7 13.93 -18.15 8.50
N ALA A 8 14.57 -17.04 8.12
CA ALA A 8 13.96 -15.72 8.22
C ALA A 8 12.78 -15.66 7.24
N HIS A 9 11.57 -15.66 7.77
CA HIS A 9 10.33 -15.54 7.00
C HIS A 9 10.26 -14.17 6.30
N THR A 10 10.42 -14.18 4.98
CA THR A 10 9.99 -13.09 4.08
C THR A 10 8.46 -13.05 4.04
N ALA A 11 7.83 -12.56 5.09
CA ALA A 11 6.42 -12.25 5.10
C ALA A 11 6.23 -10.84 4.51
N MET A 12 5.84 -10.78 3.23
CA MET A 12 5.09 -9.72 2.52
C MET A 12 5.50 -9.48 1.05
N SER A 13 6.43 -10.28 0.49
CA SER A 13 6.71 -10.29 -0.96
C SER A 13 6.54 -11.69 -1.54
N GLY A 14 5.29 -12.19 -1.53
CA GLY A 14 4.91 -13.36 -2.32
C GLY A 14 4.73 -12.95 -3.78
N ASN A 15 5.84 -12.88 -4.51
CA ASN A 15 5.89 -12.56 -5.93
C ASN A 15 5.40 -13.76 -6.75
N GLY A 16 4.51 -13.52 -7.72
CA GLY A 16 4.28 -14.36 -8.92
C GLY A 16 4.38 -15.89 -8.78
N THR A 17 3.24 -16.57 -8.95
CA THR A 17 3.10 -18.03 -8.83
C THR A 17 4.24 -18.82 -9.50
N THR A 18 5.18 -19.33 -8.71
CA THR A 18 6.10 -20.40 -9.09
C THR A 18 5.78 -21.67 -8.31
N ALA A 19 6.23 -22.82 -8.80
CA ALA A 19 5.87 -24.15 -8.26
C ALA A 19 6.38 -24.44 -6.83
N GLY A 20 6.95 -23.45 -6.13
CA GLY A 20 7.43 -23.54 -4.75
C GLY A 20 6.76 -22.58 -3.76
N ASP A 21 5.74 -21.82 -4.19
CA ASP A 21 5.06 -20.86 -3.31
C ASP A 21 4.12 -21.55 -2.32
N ASP A 22 4.13 -21.10 -1.07
CA ASP A 22 3.18 -21.54 -0.05
C ASP A 22 1.73 -21.37 -0.57
N PRO A 23 0.94 -22.46 -0.68
CA PRO A 23 -0.44 -22.40 -1.16
C PRO A 23 -1.31 -21.42 -0.39
N LEU A 24 -1.08 -21.26 0.92
CA LEU A 24 -1.80 -20.30 1.75
C LEU A 24 -1.49 -18.88 1.32
N GLN A 25 -0.22 -18.54 1.15
CA GLN A 25 0.21 -17.21 0.72
C GLN A 25 -0.28 -16.88 -0.70
N THR A 26 -0.30 -17.88 -1.59
CA THR A 26 -0.89 -17.74 -2.92
C THR A 26 -2.39 -17.42 -2.85
N ALA A 27 -3.14 -18.09 -1.99
CA ALA A 27 -4.56 -17.83 -1.80
C ALA A 27 -4.81 -16.43 -1.21
N VAL A 28 -4.07 -16.07 -0.16
CA VAL A 28 -4.12 -14.73 0.46
C VAL A 28 -3.83 -13.64 -0.57
N TRP A 29 -2.80 -13.82 -1.40
CA TRP A 29 -2.47 -12.89 -2.48
C TRP A 29 -3.62 -12.71 -3.48
N ARG A 30 -4.17 -13.82 -3.99
CA ARG A 30 -5.25 -13.79 -5.00
C ARG A 30 -6.51 -13.09 -4.50
N LEU A 31 -6.83 -13.28 -3.21
CA LEU A 31 -7.97 -12.65 -2.56
C LEU A 31 -7.71 -11.17 -2.31
N ARG A 32 -6.57 -10.84 -1.68
CA ARG A 32 -6.14 -9.45 -1.43
C ARG A 32 -6.12 -8.62 -2.72
N SER A 33 -5.59 -9.17 -3.81
CA SER A 33 -5.46 -8.46 -5.08
C SER A 33 -6.80 -8.09 -5.74
N ARG A 34 -7.89 -8.77 -5.33
CA ARG A 34 -9.26 -8.64 -5.83
C ARG A 34 -10.20 -7.96 -4.83
N ALA A 35 -9.67 -7.26 -3.83
CA ALA A 35 -10.45 -6.63 -2.78
C ALA A 35 -11.21 -7.60 -1.83
N CYS A 36 -10.84 -8.88 -1.81
CA CYS A 36 -11.41 -9.90 -0.90
C CYS A 36 -10.61 -9.99 0.41
N TRP A 37 -10.34 -8.86 1.07
CA TRP A 37 -9.50 -8.83 2.27
C TRP A 37 -10.08 -9.59 3.46
N ALA A 38 -11.41 -9.58 3.63
CA ALA A 38 -12.05 -10.31 4.73
C ALA A 38 -11.82 -11.82 4.60
N ASP A 39 -12.00 -12.37 3.39
CA ASP A 39 -11.72 -13.76 3.10
C ASP A 39 -10.23 -14.07 3.25
N ALA A 40 -9.35 -13.19 2.75
CA ALA A 40 -7.90 -13.33 2.91
C ALA A 40 -7.48 -13.36 4.40
N ALA A 41 -8.04 -12.46 5.21
CA ALA A 41 -7.80 -12.39 6.65
C ALA A 41 -8.35 -13.63 7.38
N ALA A 42 -9.48 -14.19 6.93
CA ALA A 42 -10.08 -15.39 7.50
C ALA A 42 -9.20 -16.64 7.32
N LEU A 43 -8.36 -16.69 6.28
CA LEU A 43 -7.38 -17.77 6.08
C LEU A 43 -6.21 -17.72 7.09
N LEU A 44 -6.00 -16.59 7.77
CA LEU A 44 -4.88 -16.38 8.69
C LEU A 44 -5.37 -16.50 10.13
N LEU A 45 -5.03 -17.62 10.77
CA LEU A 45 -5.19 -17.80 12.22
C LEU A 45 -4.11 -16.98 12.94
N PRO A 46 -4.48 -16.09 13.88
CA PRO A 46 -3.54 -15.18 14.55
C PRO A 46 -2.79 -15.86 15.70
N ASP A 47 -2.26 -17.07 15.47
CA ASP A 47 -1.60 -17.88 16.50
C ASP A 47 -0.09 -17.61 16.58
N THR A 48 0.46 -16.90 15.59
CA THR A 48 1.86 -16.46 15.56
C THR A 48 1.93 -14.94 15.36
N PRO A 49 3.01 -14.28 15.82
CA PRO A 49 3.18 -12.84 15.62
C PRO A 49 3.11 -12.44 14.13
N ALA A 50 3.73 -13.25 13.26
CA ALA A 50 3.74 -13.02 11.81
C ALA A 50 2.34 -13.14 11.19
N ALA A 51 1.58 -14.19 11.52
CA ALA A 51 0.23 -14.39 10.98
C ALA A 51 -0.75 -13.33 11.50
N ALA A 52 -0.66 -12.97 12.79
CA ALA A 52 -1.47 -11.92 13.39
C ALA A 52 -1.19 -10.55 12.75
N LEU A 53 0.09 -10.22 12.51
CA LEU A 53 0.48 -9.00 11.81
C LEU A 53 -0.04 -8.98 10.38
N GLN A 54 0.14 -10.06 9.62
CA GLN A 54 -0.34 -10.14 8.24
C GLN A 54 -1.87 -9.98 8.16
N ARG A 55 -2.60 -10.60 9.08
CA ARG A 55 -4.06 -10.43 9.21
C ARG A 55 -4.42 -8.96 9.50
N ALA A 56 -3.72 -8.32 10.43
CA ALA A 56 -3.94 -6.90 10.73
C ALA A 56 -3.67 -6.02 9.51
N SER A 57 -2.56 -6.22 8.80
CA SER A 57 -2.22 -5.47 7.57
C SER A 57 -3.31 -5.56 6.50
N LEU A 58 -3.91 -6.74 6.30
CA LEU A 58 -5.01 -6.93 5.35
C LEU A 58 -6.26 -6.14 5.76
N LEU A 59 -6.59 -6.13 7.05
CA LEU A 59 -7.77 -5.41 7.57
C LEU A 59 -7.55 -3.89 7.58
N VAL A 60 -6.32 -3.43 7.83
CA VAL A 60 -5.94 -2.01 7.68
C VAL A 60 -6.03 -1.57 6.23
N GLU A 61 -5.51 -2.38 5.28
CA GLU A 61 -5.64 -2.09 3.84
C GLU A 61 -7.10 -2.08 3.40
N ARG A 62 -7.91 -3.05 3.84
CA ARG A 62 -9.37 -3.05 3.61
C ARG A 62 -9.97 -1.73 4.07
N SER A 63 -9.67 -1.30 5.29
CA SER A 63 -10.22 -0.07 5.86
C SER A 63 -9.86 1.17 5.06
N LEU A 64 -8.63 1.25 4.54
CA LEU A 64 -8.21 2.33 3.64
C LEU A 64 -8.96 2.31 2.31
N TYR A 65 -9.24 1.13 1.76
CA TYR A 65 -9.85 0.99 0.43
C TYR A 65 -11.38 1.08 0.45
N THR A 66 -12.02 0.72 1.55
CA THR A 66 -13.49 0.71 1.68
C THR A 66 -14.03 1.78 2.61
N GLU A 67 -13.16 2.50 3.33
CA GLU A 67 -13.51 3.46 4.39
C GLU A 67 -14.32 2.83 5.55
N GLN A 68 -14.28 1.50 5.70
CA GLN A 68 -15.08 0.71 6.66
C GLN A 68 -14.25 -0.31 7.43
N GLY A 69 -14.79 -0.84 8.53
CA GLY A 69 -14.17 -1.97 9.25
C GLY A 69 -12.97 -1.60 10.12
N TRP A 70 -12.90 -0.33 10.56
CA TRP A 70 -11.84 0.23 11.39
C TRP A 70 -11.68 -0.44 12.76
N GLU A 71 -12.79 -0.81 13.40
CA GLU A 71 -12.78 -1.48 14.71
C GLU A 71 -12.15 -2.88 14.60
N GLU A 72 -12.53 -3.66 13.58
CA GLU A 72 -11.93 -4.98 13.32
C GLU A 72 -10.43 -4.87 13.02
N ALA A 73 -10.01 -3.84 12.28
CA ALA A 73 -8.59 -3.59 12.01
C ALA A 73 -7.82 -3.22 13.29
N GLU A 74 -8.40 -2.40 14.17
CA GLU A 74 -7.83 -2.05 15.47
C GLU A 74 -7.70 -3.28 16.38
N ASP A 75 -8.70 -4.15 16.42
CA ASP A 75 -8.68 -5.39 17.21
C ASP A 75 -7.64 -6.40 16.73
N ALA A 76 -7.57 -6.60 15.41
CA ALA A 76 -6.54 -7.45 14.82
C ALA A 76 -5.14 -6.91 15.10
N LEU A 77 -4.95 -5.59 15.04
CA LEU A 77 -3.67 -4.97 15.34
C LEU A 77 -3.30 -5.08 16.83
N ARG A 78 -4.26 -4.89 17.74
CA ARG A 78 -4.04 -5.13 19.19
C ARG A 78 -3.60 -6.57 19.46
N THR A 79 -4.14 -7.53 18.72
CA THR A 79 -3.73 -8.94 18.79
C THR A 79 -2.29 -9.13 18.31
N ALA A 80 -1.93 -8.54 17.17
CA ALA A 80 -0.56 -8.60 16.64
C ALA A 80 0.47 -7.97 17.60
N GLU A 81 0.12 -6.84 18.23
CA GLU A 81 0.96 -6.19 19.23
C GLU A 81 1.13 -7.02 20.51
N ALA A 82 0.08 -7.71 20.96
CA ALA A 82 0.14 -8.57 22.15
C ALA A 82 1.05 -9.79 21.96
N LEU A 83 1.12 -10.31 20.73
CA LEU A 83 1.98 -11.45 20.37
C LEU A 83 3.43 -11.03 20.05
N ALA A 84 3.69 -9.75 19.78
CA ALA A 84 5.02 -9.28 19.43
C ALA A 84 5.96 -9.25 20.66
N HIS A 85 7.08 -9.96 20.60
CA HIS A 85 8.00 -10.08 21.73
C HIS A 85 9.42 -9.60 21.39
N SER A 86 9.91 -9.91 20.20
CA SER A 86 11.20 -9.40 19.69
C SER A 86 11.12 -7.92 19.31
N ASP A 87 12.27 -7.26 19.17
CA ASP A 87 12.32 -5.88 18.67
C ASP A 87 11.81 -5.79 17.23
N ASP A 88 12.14 -6.76 16.38
CA ASP A 88 11.69 -6.80 14.99
C ASP A 88 10.15 -6.93 14.89
N GLU A 89 9.54 -7.83 15.67
CA GLU A 89 8.09 -8.00 15.71
C GLU A 89 7.39 -6.74 16.25
N ARG A 90 7.91 -6.17 17.34
CA ARG A 90 7.36 -4.93 17.93
C ARG A 90 7.52 -3.75 16.97
N GLY A 91 8.62 -3.69 16.24
CA GLY A 91 8.88 -2.70 15.20
C GLY A 91 7.89 -2.82 14.05
N ALA A 92 7.63 -4.04 13.59
CA ALA A 92 6.67 -4.31 12.52
C ALA A 92 5.22 -3.99 12.94
N ALA A 93 4.81 -4.38 14.15
CA ALA A 93 3.51 -4.03 14.70
C ALA A 93 3.36 -2.50 14.89
N ALA A 94 4.39 -1.81 15.38
CA ALA A 94 4.40 -0.35 15.48
C ALA A 94 4.33 0.32 14.09
N CYS A 95 4.94 -0.29 13.06
CA CYS A 95 4.86 0.19 11.69
C CYS A 95 3.41 0.11 11.15
N GLU A 96 2.69 -0.98 11.43
CA GLU A 96 1.26 -1.10 11.07
C GLU A 96 0.38 -0.17 11.88
N ARG A 97 0.63 -0.01 13.18
CA ARG A 97 -0.05 0.98 14.03
C ARG A 97 0.05 2.39 13.45
N GLY A 98 1.24 2.77 13.01
CA GLY A 98 1.46 4.04 12.35
C GLY A 98 0.65 4.19 11.05
N TYR A 99 0.51 3.10 10.30
CA TYR A 99 -0.24 3.09 9.04
C TYR A 99 -1.77 3.16 9.26
N LEU A 100 -2.31 2.43 10.23
CA LEU A 100 -3.72 2.51 10.61
C LEU A 100 -4.09 3.92 11.08
N ALA A 101 -3.28 4.52 11.96
CA ALA A 101 -3.47 5.88 12.43
C ALA A 101 -3.39 6.91 11.28
N TYR A 102 -2.42 6.73 10.36
CA TYR A 102 -2.33 7.53 9.14
C TYR A 102 -3.60 7.43 8.29
N ALA A 103 -4.07 6.20 8.01
CA ALA A 103 -5.24 5.95 7.16
C ALA A 103 -6.51 6.56 7.76
N ALA A 104 -6.74 6.39 9.07
CA ALA A 104 -7.89 6.97 9.77
C ALA A 104 -7.86 8.51 9.74
N THR A 105 -6.67 9.11 9.82
CA THR A 105 -6.49 10.56 9.77
C THR A 105 -6.75 11.11 8.36
N VAL A 106 -6.15 10.52 7.33
CA VAL A 106 -6.26 11.03 5.96
C VAL A 106 -7.68 10.87 5.39
N LEU A 107 -8.42 9.86 5.85
CA LEU A 107 -9.83 9.63 5.49
C LEU A 107 -10.81 10.33 6.46
N ALA A 108 -10.32 11.20 7.36
CA ALA A 108 -11.13 11.97 8.31
C ALA A 108 -12.07 11.13 9.20
N VAL A 109 -11.75 9.86 9.44
CA VAL A 109 -12.48 8.99 10.38
C VAL A 109 -12.20 9.43 11.82
N ARG A 110 -10.93 9.69 12.12
CA ARG A 110 -10.47 10.26 13.40
C ARG A 110 -9.08 10.87 13.20
N ASP A 111 -8.85 12.06 13.73
CA ASP A 111 -7.50 12.63 13.75
C ASP A 111 -6.61 11.84 14.72
N ARG A 112 -5.63 11.13 14.16
CA ARG A 112 -4.63 10.31 14.84
C ARG A 112 -3.22 10.66 14.34
N ALA A 113 -3.00 11.90 13.89
CA ALA A 113 -1.72 12.31 13.30
C ALA A 113 -0.52 12.13 14.24
N ASP A 114 -0.69 12.47 15.53
CA ASP A 114 0.37 12.30 16.53
C ASP A 114 0.65 10.84 16.85
N GLU A 115 -0.39 10.00 16.87
CA GLU A 115 -0.22 8.55 17.03
C GLU A 115 0.52 7.95 15.84
N ALA A 116 0.17 8.35 14.61
CA ALA A 116 0.87 7.91 13.41
C ALA A 116 2.35 8.28 13.47
N ARG A 117 2.68 9.52 13.86
CA ARG A 117 4.07 9.99 14.01
C ARG A 117 4.81 9.21 15.09
N ALA A 118 4.20 9.03 16.26
CA ALA A 118 4.80 8.34 17.39
C ALA A 118 5.06 6.86 17.08
N ALA A 119 4.09 6.17 16.46
CA ALA A 119 4.21 4.76 16.13
C ALA A 119 5.26 4.49 15.03
N LEU A 120 5.28 5.30 13.96
CA LEU A 120 6.34 5.20 12.93
C LEU A 120 7.72 5.59 13.48
N GLY A 121 7.78 6.50 14.45
CA GLY A 121 9.00 6.82 15.19
C GLY A 121 9.52 5.64 16.01
N ARG A 122 8.64 4.96 16.75
CA ARG A 122 8.96 3.72 17.48
C ARG A 122 9.41 2.61 16.54
N ALA A 123 8.71 2.40 15.43
CA ALA A 123 9.10 1.43 14.41
C ALA A 123 10.52 1.71 13.87
N ALA A 124 10.87 2.97 13.64
CA ALA A 124 12.20 3.35 13.16
C ALA A 124 13.34 3.13 14.17
N ALA A 125 13.03 3.16 15.47
CA ALA A 125 13.98 2.85 16.54
C ALA A 125 14.20 1.34 16.70
N LEU A 126 13.17 0.54 16.41
CA LEU A 126 13.19 -0.91 16.57
C LEU A 126 13.67 -1.65 15.32
N ILE A 127 13.32 -1.18 14.12
CA ILE A 127 13.68 -1.82 12.84
C ILE A 127 15.06 -1.31 12.38
N PRO A 128 16.10 -2.16 12.32
CA PRO A 128 17.42 -1.74 11.86
C PRO A 128 17.43 -1.23 10.41
N PRO A 129 18.36 -0.35 10.02
CA PRO A 129 18.43 0.19 8.65
C PRO A 129 18.59 -0.86 7.54
N GLY A 130 19.20 -2.02 7.84
CA GLY A 130 19.39 -3.11 6.88
C GLY A 130 18.29 -4.18 6.91
N ALA A 131 17.29 -4.04 7.78
CA ALA A 131 16.23 -5.03 7.90
C ALA A 131 15.27 -4.96 6.71
N PRO A 132 14.69 -6.10 6.25
CA PRO A 132 13.75 -6.12 5.13
C PRO A 132 12.59 -5.13 5.28
N GLN A 133 12.03 -5.05 6.49
CA GLN A 133 10.88 -4.20 6.84
C GLN A 133 11.17 -2.69 6.74
N ARG A 134 12.45 -2.30 6.62
CA ARG A 134 12.84 -0.89 6.58
C ARG A 134 12.28 -0.15 5.37
N ALA A 135 12.21 -0.82 4.21
CA ALA A 135 11.71 -0.22 2.98
C ALA A 135 10.22 0.19 3.11
N LEU A 136 9.39 -0.69 3.67
CA LEU A 136 7.98 -0.41 3.93
C LEU A 136 7.79 0.70 4.97
N LEU A 137 8.61 0.70 6.02
CA LEU A 137 8.61 1.78 7.01
C LEU A 137 8.93 3.15 6.37
N ASP A 138 9.99 3.22 5.56
CA ASP A 138 10.34 4.44 4.83
C ASP A 138 9.20 4.90 3.91
N PHE A 139 8.52 3.98 3.23
CA PHE A 139 7.36 4.29 2.40
C PHE A 139 6.23 4.92 3.23
N ARG A 140 5.87 4.32 4.37
CA ARG A 140 4.82 4.83 5.27
C ARG A 140 5.16 6.18 5.88
N ARG A 141 6.43 6.42 6.20
CA ARG A 141 6.91 7.75 6.62
C ARG A 141 6.80 8.76 5.50
N GLY A 142 6.99 8.35 4.25
CA GLY A 142 6.74 9.17 3.07
C GLY A 142 5.27 9.57 2.94
N LEU A 143 4.34 8.62 3.13
CA LEU A 143 2.89 8.89 3.12
C LEU A 143 2.49 9.93 4.17
N LEU A 144 3.00 9.78 5.40
CA LEU A 144 2.78 10.75 6.48
C LEU A 144 3.35 12.12 6.12
N ALA A 145 4.57 12.16 5.58
CA ALA A 145 5.23 13.41 5.21
C ALA A 145 4.48 14.15 4.10
N GLU A 146 3.99 13.41 3.11
CA GLU A 146 3.24 13.95 1.97
C GLU A 146 1.88 14.50 2.41
N ASN A 147 1.08 13.69 3.11
CA ASN A 147 -0.35 13.97 3.26
C ASN A 147 -0.70 14.65 4.60
N LEU A 148 0.05 14.40 5.66
CA LEU A 148 -0.26 14.94 6.99
C LEU A 148 0.62 16.14 7.34
N THR A 149 1.93 16.06 7.12
CA THR A 149 2.85 17.17 7.41
C THR A 149 3.08 18.11 6.23
N ARG A 150 2.58 17.75 5.03
CA ARG A 150 2.69 18.55 3.79
C ARG A 150 4.13 18.98 3.47
N SER A 151 5.06 18.05 3.63
CA SER A 151 6.49 18.26 3.41
C SER A 151 6.97 17.43 2.20
N PRO A 152 6.85 17.94 0.97
CA PRO A 152 7.15 17.18 -0.25
C PRO A 152 8.62 16.76 -0.35
N GLN A 153 9.57 17.54 0.18
CA GLN A 153 10.99 17.19 0.20
C GLN A 153 11.26 15.97 1.09
N ALA A 154 10.67 15.95 2.30
CA ALA A 154 10.78 14.81 3.20
C ALA A 154 10.08 13.56 2.64
N ALA A 155 8.91 13.73 2.01
CA ALA A 155 8.21 12.65 1.32
C ALA A 155 9.08 12.05 0.19
N ARG A 156 9.63 12.89 -0.69
CA ARG A 156 10.52 12.48 -1.77
C ARG A 156 11.74 11.70 -1.27
N ALA A 157 12.39 12.20 -0.22
CA ALA A 157 13.54 11.52 0.39
C ALA A 157 13.16 10.15 0.96
N ALA A 158 12.00 10.05 1.63
CA ALA A 158 11.51 8.79 2.18
C ALA A 158 11.11 7.78 1.09
N TYR A 159 10.39 8.22 0.06
CA TYR A 159 10.03 7.36 -1.07
C TYR A 159 11.25 6.88 -1.87
N ARG A 160 12.30 7.69 -2.03
CA ARG A 160 13.56 7.25 -2.67
C ARG A 160 14.27 6.16 -1.87
N ARG A 161 14.30 6.26 -0.54
CA ARG A 161 14.85 5.19 0.31
C ARG A 161 14.02 3.92 0.22
N ALA A 162 12.69 4.05 0.27
CA ALA A 162 11.78 2.93 0.10
C ALA A 162 11.95 2.26 -1.27
N HIS A 163 12.09 3.06 -2.33
CA HIS A 163 12.31 2.58 -3.70
C HIS A 163 13.61 1.79 -3.81
N ALA A 164 14.73 2.33 -3.30
CA ALA A 164 16.00 1.64 -3.29
C ALA A 164 15.94 0.32 -2.49
N GLY A 165 15.27 0.34 -1.33
CA GLY A 165 15.05 -0.85 -0.52
C GLY A 165 14.19 -1.92 -1.21
N ALA A 166 13.09 -1.51 -1.84
CA ALA A 166 12.21 -2.40 -2.60
C ALA A 166 12.95 -3.05 -3.78
N THR A 167 13.76 -2.27 -4.50
CA THR A 167 14.62 -2.80 -5.59
C THR A 167 15.64 -3.80 -5.05
N ALA A 168 16.35 -3.47 -3.96
CA ALA A 168 17.36 -4.35 -3.39
C ALA A 168 16.78 -5.68 -2.86
N GLN A 169 15.53 -5.66 -2.41
CA GLN A 169 14.84 -6.83 -1.86
C GLN A 169 13.99 -7.58 -2.90
N SER A 170 13.94 -7.10 -4.15
CA SER A 170 13.01 -7.62 -5.17
C SER A 170 11.54 -7.63 -4.68
N ASP A 171 11.08 -6.52 -4.10
CA ASP A 171 9.69 -6.29 -3.69
C ASP A 171 8.95 -5.47 -4.77
N PRO A 172 8.38 -6.11 -5.81
CA PRO A 172 7.70 -5.42 -6.90
C PRO A 172 6.44 -4.69 -6.44
N LEU A 173 5.72 -5.18 -5.43
CA LEU A 173 4.51 -4.50 -4.99
C LEU A 173 4.86 -3.15 -4.37
N LEU A 174 5.81 -3.13 -3.42
CA LEU A 174 6.30 -1.88 -2.83
C LEU A 174 6.93 -0.97 -3.88
N LEU A 175 7.68 -1.54 -4.83
CA LEU A 175 8.24 -0.81 -5.95
C LEU A 175 7.16 -0.07 -6.74
N SER A 176 6.03 -0.75 -7.04
CA SER A 176 4.88 -0.12 -7.72
C SER A 176 4.26 1.03 -6.92
N PHE A 177 4.29 0.98 -5.58
CA PHE A 177 3.80 2.08 -4.76
C PHE A 177 4.77 3.27 -4.80
N THR A 178 6.07 3.01 -4.65
CA THR A 178 7.08 4.07 -4.67
C THR A 178 7.12 4.79 -6.02
N TRP A 179 7.02 4.07 -7.13
CA TRP A 179 6.89 4.65 -8.47
C TRP A 179 5.72 5.62 -8.57
N ARG A 180 4.52 5.19 -8.15
CA ARG A 180 3.31 6.04 -8.18
C ARG A 180 3.49 7.32 -7.36
N HIS A 181 4.04 7.20 -6.15
CA HIS A 181 4.16 8.35 -5.25
C HIS A 181 5.26 9.32 -5.69
N LEU A 182 6.39 8.83 -6.21
CA LEU A 182 7.42 9.68 -6.80
C LEU A 182 6.91 10.39 -8.06
N ALA A 183 6.18 9.69 -8.92
CA ALA A 183 5.52 10.28 -10.10
C ALA A 183 4.50 11.36 -9.73
N GLY A 184 3.69 11.14 -8.68
CA GLY A 184 2.76 12.14 -8.17
C GLY A 184 3.46 13.41 -7.66
N LEU A 185 4.62 13.26 -7.03
CA LEU A 185 5.47 14.40 -6.64
C LEU A 185 6.05 15.12 -7.87
N ALA A 186 6.52 14.37 -8.87
CA ALA A 186 7.05 14.94 -10.13
C ALA A 186 5.96 15.71 -10.90
N LEU A 187 4.74 15.18 -10.98
CA LEU A 187 3.61 15.83 -11.63
C LEU A 187 3.27 17.17 -10.99
N ARG A 188 3.27 17.23 -9.65
CA ARG A 188 3.02 18.49 -8.90
C ARG A 188 4.12 19.52 -9.10
N ASP A 189 5.34 19.08 -9.36
CA ASP A 189 6.48 19.95 -9.66
C ASP A 189 6.52 20.36 -11.15
N GLY A 190 5.58 19.87 -11.98
CA GLY A 190 5.50 20.18 -13.41
C GLY A 190 6.36 19.28 -14.31
N GLU A 191 7.02 18.29 -13.74
CA GLU A 191 7.93 17.36 -14.44
C GLU A 191 7.14 16.24 -15.13
N LEU A 192 6.39 16.61 -16.18
CA LEU A 192 5.41 15.74 -16.83
C LEU A 192 6.02 14.44 -17.39
N ALA A 193 7.22 14.50 -17.97
CA ALA A 193 7.88 13.33 -18.54
C ALA A 193 8.29 12.31 -17.46
N GLU A 194 8.84 12.79 -16.34
CA GLU A 194 9.21 11.94 -15.20
C GLU A 194 7.96 11.35 -14.54
N ALA A 195 6.90 12.15 -14.38
CA ALA A 195 5.61 11.70 -13.85
C ALA A 195 5.01 10.58 -14.71
N ARG A 196 4.94 10.80 -16.03
CA ARG A 196 4.42 9.81 -16.98
C ARG A 196 5.19 8.51 -16.89
N HIS A 197 6.52 8.56 -16.95
CA HIS A 197 7.36 7.37 -16.84
C HIS A 197 7.09 6.58 -15.55
N GLY A 198 7.07 7.27 -14.40
CA GLY A 198 6.83 6.60 -13.12
C GLY A 198 5.41 6.03 -12.97
N PHE A 199 4.38 6.69 -13.53
CA PHE A 199 3.04 6.09 -13.57
C PHE A 199 2.95 4.89 -14.51
N THR A 200 3.63 4.92 -15.66
CA THR A 200 3.72 3.76 -16.57
C THR A 200 4.40 2.58 -15.88
N GLU A 201 5.53 2.77 -15.20
CA GLU A 201 6.20 1.69 -14.46
C GLU A 201 5.34 1.16 -13.30
N SER A 202 4.67 2.05 -12.56
CA SER A 202 3.72 1.63 -11.52
C SER A 202 2.59 0.79 -12.09
N LEU A 203 2.04 1.13 -13.26
CA LEU A 203 0.95 0.39 -13.88
C LEU A 203 1.44 -0.99 -14.36
N ARG A 204 2.53 -1.01 -15.12
CA ARG A 204 3.15 -2.23 -15.65
C ARG A 204 3.38 -3.28 -14.56
N ILE A 205 4.00 -2.88 -13.45
CA ILE A 205 4.28 -3.81 -12.34
C ILE A 205 2.99 -4.35 -11.72
N ARG A 206 1.95 -3.51 -11.56
CA ARG A 206 0.67 -3.96 -10.98
C ARG A 206 -0.08 -4.92 -11.88
N GLU A 207 0.00 -4.72 -13.19
CA GLU A 207 -0.55 -5.64 -14.19
C GLU A 207 0.18 -6.98 -14.17
N GLU A 208 1.52 -6.97 -14.17
CA GLU A 208 2.35 -8.18 -14.07
C GLU A 208 2.09 -8.98 -12.78
N LEU A 209 1.85 -8.28 -11.67
CA LEU A 209 1.50 -8.89 -10.38
C LEU A 209 0.04 -9.37 -10.29
N GLY A 210 -0.84 -8.93 -11.20
CA GLY A 210 -2.28 -9.13 -11.06
C GLY A 210 -2.88 -8.42 -9.84
N TYR A 211 -2.30 -7.28 -9.42
CA TYR A 211 -2.77 -6.45 -8.30
C TYR A 211 -3.95 -5.55 -8.72
N LEU A 212 -5.08 -6.17 -9.07
CA LEU A 212 -6.24 -5.53 -9.71
C LEU A 212 -6.79 -4.34 -8.93
N VAL A 213 -6.87 -4.45 -7.61
CA VAL A 213 -7.36 -3.38 -6.74
C VAL A 213 -6.50 -2.10 -6.80
N GLY A 214 -5.22 -2.24 -7.15
CA GLY A 214 -4.31 -1.12 -7.38
C GLY A 214 -4.20 -0.66 -8.84
N THR A 215 -4.77 -1.40 -9.79
CA THR A 215 -4.68 -1.08 -11.23
C THR A 215 -5.57 0.10 -11.59
N ALA A 216 -6.82 0.16 -11.11
CA ALA A 216 -7.71 1.29 -11.42
C ALA A 216 -7.14 2.65 -10.95
N PRO A 217 -6.61 2.79 -9.72
CA PRO A 217 -5.91 4.02 -9.33
C PRO A 217 -4.64 4.34 -10.15
N ALA A 218 -3.90 3.32 -10.62
CA ALA A 218 -2.72 3.53 -11.46
C ALA A 218 -3.10 4.08 -12.85
N LEU A 219 -4.15 3.53 -13.46
CA LEU A 219 -4.69 4.01 -14.74
C LEU A 219 -5.13 5.47 -14.65
N VAL A 220 -5.85 5.85 -13.59
CA VAL A 220 -6.24 7.26 -13.37
C VAL A 220 -5.02 8.15 -13.21
N SER A 221 -4.01 7.71 -12.44
CA SER A 221 -2.78 8.49 -12.25
C SER A 221 -2.03 8.70 -13.57
N LEU A 222 -1.96 7.67 -14.43
CA LEU A 222 -1.35 7.79 -15.76
C LEU A 222 -2.17 8.73 -16.65
N ALA A 223 -3.50 8.64 -16.62
CA ALA A 223 -4.40 9.50 -17.39
C ALA A 223 -4.21 10.99 -17.10
N ASP A 224 -3.81 11.35 -15.87
CA ASP A 224 -3.52 12.74 -15.48
C ASP A 224 -2.24 13.29 -16.11
N THR A 225 -1.44 12.44 -16.74
CA THR A 225 -0.27 12.85 -17.53
C THR A 225 -0.49 12.78 -19.04
N GLU A 226 -1.65 12.31 -19.48
CA GLU A 226 -1.99 12.09 -20.89
C GLU A 226 -2.89 13.19 -21.46
N THR A 227 -2.87 13.32 -22.79
CA THR A 227 -3.80 14.17 -23.54
C THR A 227 -4.92 13.33 -24.15
N GLU A 228 -6.00 13.98 -24.59
CA GLU A 228 -7.06 13.29 -25.32
C GLU A 228 -6.56 12.76 -26.68
N PRO A 229 -7.05 11.59 -27.14
CA PRO A 229 -8.12 10.76 -26.55
C PRO A 229 -7.63 9.73 -25.52
N GLU A 230 -6.34 9.66 -25.25
CA GLU A 230 -5.75 8.59 -24.43
C GLU A 230 -6.13 8.70 -22.96
N ALA A 231 -6.16 9.92 -22.42
CA ALA A 231 -6.59 10.18 -21.05
C ALA A 231 -8.02 9.65 -20.79
N SER A 232 -8.96 9.88 -21.71
CA SER A 232 -10.31 9.31 -21.61
C SER A 232 -10.31 7.78 -21.66
N ARG A 233 -9.53 7.16 -22.54
CA ARG A 233 -9.46 5.68 -22.64
C ARG A 233 -8.99 5.03 -21.35
N LEU A 234 -7.95 5.59 -20.73
CA LEU A 234 -7.42 5.11 -19.45
C LEU A 234 -8.46 5.25 -18.33
N ARG A 235 -9.16 6.38 -18.25
CA ARG A 235 -10.25 6.58 -17.26
C ARG A 235 -11.43 5.62 -17.51
N GLU A 236 -11.71 5.27 -18.76
CA GLU A 236 -12.74 4.29 -19.12
C GLU A 236 -12.40 2.89 -18.62
N GLU A 237 -11.15 2.47 -18.79
CA GLU A 237 -10.66 1.19 -18.27
C GLU A 237 -10.66 1.18 -16.75
N ALA A 238 -10.18 2.26 -16.11
CA ALA A 238 -10.26 2.40 -14.65
C ALA A 238 -11.71 2.27 -14.15
N ARG A 239 -12.69 2.86 -14.85
CA ARG A 239 -14.12 2.71 -14.54
C ARG A 239 -14.63 1.29 -14.68
N ARG A 240 -14.18 0.54 -15.68
CA ARG A 240 -14.56 -0.87 -15.85
C ARG A 240 -14.06 -1.70 -14.68
N LEU A 241 -12.78 -1.57 -14.33
CA LEU A 241 -12.18 -2.27 -13.20
C LEU A 241 -12.80 -1.87 -11.86
N PHE A 242 -13.04 -0.58 -11.64
CA PHE A 242 -13.70 -0.07 -10.43
C PHE A 242 -15.09 -0.68 -10.24
N ARG A 243 -15.90 -0.80 -11.31
CA ARG A 243 -17.21 -1.48 -11.25
C ARG A 243 -17.08 -2.98 -11.03
N LEU A 244 -16.11 -3.63 -11.66
CA LEU A 244 -15.84 -5.06 -11.48
C LEU A 244 -15.51 -5.40 -10.02
N LEU A 245 -14.82 -4.50 -9.32
CA LEU A 245 -14.46 -4.63 -7.91
C LEU A 245 -15.53 -4.07 -6.94
N GLY A 246 -16.75 -3.83 -7.42
CA GLY A 246 -17.86 -3.40 -6.57
C GLY A 246 -17.74 -1.97 -6.03
N GLY A 247 -17.03 -1.09 -6.72
CA GLY A 247 -16.85 0.31 -6.30
C GLY A 247 -15.71 0.53 -5.31
N VAL A 248 -14.69 -0.33 -5.34
CA VAL A 248 -13.49 -0.23 -4.52
C VAL A 248 -12.28 0.14 -5.39
N PRO A 249 -11.38 1.05 -4.96
CA PRO A 249 -11.44 1.82 -3.72
C PRO A 249 -12.48 2.96 -3.73
N THR A 250 -13.20 3.14 -2.63
CA THR A 250 -14.33 4.10 -2.51
C THR A 250 -13.93 5.54 -2.84
N TRP A 251 -12.76 5.97 -2.41
CA TRP A 251 -12.23 7.32 -2.67
C TRP A 251 -11.95 7.59 -4.16
N LEU A 252 -11.84 6.57 -5.01
CA LEU A 252 -11.64 6.74 -6.45
C LEU A 252 -12.92 7.20 -7.18
N ALA A 253 -14.09 6.98 -6.58
CA ALA A 253 -15.38 7.33 -7.18
C ALA A 253 -15.45 8.79 -7.64
N ARG A 254 -14.88 9.71 -6.87
CA ARG A 254 -14.86 11.15 -7.18
C ARG A 254 -14.03 11.49 -8.43
N GLN A 255 -12.95 10.76 -8.67
CA GLN A 255 -12.06 10.98 -9.82
C GLN A 255 -12.62 10.33 -11.10
N LEU A 256 -13.47 9.32 -10.95
CA LEU A 256 -14.08 8.59 -12.04
C LEU A 256 -15.49 9.07 -12.41
N ALA A 257 -16.05 10.01 -11.65
CA ALA A 257 -17.34 10.60 -11.97
C ALA A 257 -17.28 11.23 -13.38
N PRO A 258 -18.26 10.94 -14.26
CA PRO A 258 -18.29 11.57 -15.57
C PRO A 258 -18.35 13.10 -15.41
N PRO A 259 -17.70 13.87 -16.30
CA PRO A 259 -17.85 15.31 -16.29
C PRO A 259 -19.34 15.66 -16.38
N ALA A 260 -19.79 16.60 -15.54
CA ALA A 260 -21.19 17.00 -15.51
C ALA A 260 -21.66 17.36 -16.93
N ALA A 261 -22.76 16.76 -17.38
CA ALA A 261 -23.39 17.07 -18.65
C ALA A 261 -23.87 18.53 -18.61
N GLY A 262 -23.03 19.46 -19.09
CA GLY A 262 -23.32 20.89 -19.07
C GLY A 262 -22.12 21.83 -19.11
N ALA A 263 -20.89 21.36 -18.88
CA ALA A 263 -19.69 22.22 -18.95
C ALA A 263 -19.09 22.38 -20.36
N ALA A 264 -19.80 21.93 -21.40
CA ALA A 264 -19.46 22.18 -22.80
C ALA A 264 -20.55 23.06 -23.42
N THR A 265 -20.55 24.34 -23.04
CA THR A 265 -21.02 25.52 -23.83
C THR A 265 -21.00 26.75 -22.92
N ALA A 266 -19.84 27.41 -22.83
CA ALA A 266 -19.69 28.85 -22.61
C ALA A 266 -18.26 29.24 -23.01
#